data_AF-A0A833HE44-F1
#
_entry.id   AF-A0A833HE44-F1
#
_cell.length_a   1.000
_cell.length_b   1.000
_cell.length_c   1.000
_cell.angle_alpha   90.00
_cell.angle_beta   90.00
_cell.angle_gamma   90.00
#
_symmetry.space_group_name_H-M   'P 1'
#
loop_
_entity.id
_entity.type
_entity.pdbx_description
1 polymer ?
#
loop_
_entity_poly.entity_id
_entity_poly.type
_entity_poly.pdbx_seq_one_letter_code
_entity_poly.pdbx_strand_id
1 'polypeptide(L)'
;MSHFALSFPTMPDSLPLPADIGLRLVGAFYILAAVLIIRAGATNLLLNRAISAISMNVSEADRVEEKRVRFLAWLALLTGAGGILLAARLDLALLPFLANATIYGLYLFTVAPRFFDPWDEPDEKGRRQTRNAFFVYLAATAIVVAAWFGGALRPFADEHPAVLAICATGVAGIAFYTWRSLRFARGIATTAGATGAAAEESSLPDRVVLTPSWHGSGLVDTETGAPVWIPAGSLPTGLDDRIVAWLDLFRELADPDDPRRHRLRIPSDLARIEAEGRQIHEALSAHLGPDRVTFEPAARPCESVTAFSAVKVAAGFESDPVWDVGEREAGYEYSCSTHHIGISWRLAEDLLAWGRDHDSSFEGGDPEGRRLWSAAEAADHRERGLALARRLAREFAATGRGYVPVWYQAENAGAVRVDV
;
A
#
# COMPACT_ATOMS: atom_id res chain seq x y z
N MET A 1 18.05 -47.84 38.28
CA MET A 1 17.05 -47.00 37.57
C MET A 1 16.36 -46.18 38.63
N SER A 2 16.97 -45.05 38.98
CA SER A 2 16.58 -44.23 40.12
C SER A 2 15.64 -43.14 39.62
N HIS A 3 14.41 -43.14 40.13
CA HIS A 3 13.45 -42.07 39.93
C HIS A 3 14.02 -40.75 40.50
N PHE A 4 14.38 -39.83 39.61
CA PHE A 4 14.62 -38.43 39.97
C PHE A 4 13.24 -37.79 40.22
N ALA A 5 12.72 -37.97 41.43
CA ALA A 5 11.55 -37.24 41.89
C ALA A 5 12.03 -35.84 42.30
N LEU A 6 11.91 -34.88 41.37
CA LEU A 6 12.01 -33.47 41.71
C LEU A 6 10.82 -33.11 42.60
N SER A 7 11.04 -33.05 43.92
CA SER A 7 10.07 -32.47 44.85
C SER A 7 9.94 -30.98 44.52
N PHE A 8 8.85 -30.61 43.86
CA PHE A 8 8.50 -29.22 43.63
C PHE A 8 7.99 -28.60 44.95
N PRO A 9 8.34 -27.33 45.24
CA PRO A 9 7.84 -26.63 46.42
C PRO A 9 6.31 -26.50 46.37
N THR A 10 5.66 -26.73 47.51
CA THR A 10 4.22 -26.52 47.70
C THR A 10 3.83 -25.08 47.36
N MET A 11 2.92 -24.90 46.41
CA MET A 11 2.46 -23.60 45.93
C MET A 11 1.84 -22.77 47.07
N PRO A 12 2.25 -21.51 47.26
CA PRO A 12 1.42 -20.56 48.01
C PRO A 12 0.15 -20.26 47.20
N ASP A 13 -1.02 -20.42 47.83
CA ASP A 13 -2.36 -20.35 47.20
C ASP A 13 -2.69 -19.03 46.47
N SER A 14 -1.87 -17.99 46.61
CA SER A 14 -1.98 -16.77 45.81
C SER A 14 -0.66 -16.00 45.80
N LEU A 15 -0.16 -15.65 44.62
CA LEU A 15 0.88 -14.62 44.50
C LEU A 15 0.36 -13.30 45.09
N PRO A 16 1.24 -12.43 45.61
CA PRO A 16 0.86 -11.07 45.93
C PRO A 16 0.29 -10.39 44.67
N LEU A 17 -0.88 -9.76 44.80
CA LEU A 17 -1.66 -9.12 43.72
C LEU A 17 -0.80 -8.33 42.70
N PRO A 18 0.25 -7.58 43.09
CA PRO A 18 1.09 -6.84 42.16
C PRO A 18 1.88 -7.73 41.19
N ALA A 19 2.35 -8.91 41.64
CA ALA A 19 3.12 -9.83 40.81
C ALA A 19 2.24 -10.52 39.75
N ASP A 20 0.99 -10.84 40.12
CA ASP A 20 0.00 -11.39 39.19
C ASP A 20 -0.33 -10.39 38.06
N ILE A 21 -0.63 -9.15 38.44
CA ILE A 21 -0.91 -8.07 37.48
C ILE A 21 0.32 -7.83 36.59
N GLY A 22 1.51 -7.82 37.16
CA GLY A 22 2.76 -7.63 36.42
C GLY A 22 2.96 -8.64 35.29
N LEU A 23 2.81 -9.94 35.57
CA LEU A 23 2.97 -10.99 34.54
C LEU A 23 1.92 -10.86 33.43
N ARG A 24 0.68 -10.54 33.78
CA ARG A 24 -0.40 -10.33 32.80
C ARG A 24 -0.14 -9.15 31.89
N LEU A 25 0.34 -8.03 32.45
CA LEU A 25 0.70 -6.84 31.67
C LEU A 25 1.86 -7.10 30.72
N VAL A 26 2.88 -7.85 31.16
CA VAL A 26 3.99 -8.28 30.29
C VAL A 26 3.45 -9.17 29.17
N GLY A 27 2.55 -10.11 29.47
CA GLY A 27 1.89 -10.95 28.47
C GLY A 27 1.13 -10.11 27.43
N ALA A 28 0.26 -9.20 27.89
CA ALA A 28 -0.52 -8.30 27.04
C ALA A 28 0.37 -7.41 26.15
N PHE A 29 1.48 -6.90 26.70
CA PHE A 29 2.46 -6.13 25.93
C PHE A 29 3.02 -6.93 24.75
N TYR A 30 3.39 -8.19 24.95
CA TYR A 30 3.94 -9.03 23.86
C TYR A 30 2.90 -9.48 22.84
N ILE A 31 1.61 -9.57 23.22
CA ILE A 31 0.51 -9.75 22.27
C ILE A 31 0.42 -8.53 21.35
N LEU A 32 0.39 -7.32 21.93
CA LEU A 32 0.31 -6.08 21.16
C LEU A 32 1.54 -5.90 20.27
N ALA A 33 2.74 -6.13 20.81
CA ALA A 33 3.99 -6.04 20.05
C ALA A 33 3.99 -6.96 18.83
N ALA A 34 3.49 -8.20 18.98
CA ALA A 34 3.36 -9.13 17.85
C ALA A 34 2.46 -8.57 16.74
N VAL A 35 1.28 -8.06 17.09
CA VAL A 35 0.34 -7.47 16.13
C VAL A 35 0.97 -6.28 15.39
N LEU A 36 1.64 -5.39 16.12
CA LEU A 36 2.29 -4.21 15.53
C LEU A 36 3.45 -4.59 14.59
N ILE A 37 4.27 -5.57 14.97
CA ILE A 37 5.37 -6.07 14.13
C ILE A 37 4.82 -6.70 12.84
N ILE A 38 3.77 -7.51 12.94
CA ILE A 38 3.12 -8.13 11.78
C ILE A 38 2.52 -7.07 10.85
N ARG A 39 1.83 -6.07 11.40
CA ARG A 39 1.26 -4.95 10.64
C ARG A 39 2.35 -4.17 9.91
N ALA A 40 3.40 -3.75 10.62
CA ALA A 40 4.51 -3.01 10.04
C ALA A 40 5.20 -3.82 8.92
N GLY A 41 5.44 -5.11 9.14
CA GLY A 41 6.01 -5.99 8.11
C GLY A 41 5.11 -6.13 6.88
N ALA A 42 3.80 -6.27 7.07
CA ALA A 42 2.84 -6.34 5.96
C ALA A 42 2.78 -5.03 5.16
N THR A 43 2.81 -3.87 5.84
CA THR A 43 2.87 -2.55 5.20
C THR A 43 4.17 -2.37 4.40
N ASN A 44 5.32 -2.74 4.97
CA ASN A 44 6.60 -2.67 4.25
C ASN A 44 6.62 -3.58 3.01
N LEU A 45 6.07 -4.80 3.10
CA LEU A 45 5.92 -5.67 1.94
C LEU A 45 5.02 -5.07 0.86
N LEU A 46 3.93 -4.41 1.27
CA LEU A 46 3.02 -3.74 0.35
C LEU A 46 3.72 -2.57 -0.35
N LEU A 47 4.45 -1.74 0.40
CA LEU A 47 5.20 -0.60 -0.15
C LEU A 47 6.32 -1.05 -1.08
N ASN A 48 7.17 -1.99 -0.64
CA ASN A 48 8.27 -2.49 -1.48
C ASN A 48 7.73 -3.11 -2.76
N ARG A 49 6.61 -3.83 -2.70
CA ARG A 49 5.98 -4.37 -3.92
C ARG A 49 5.33 -3.32 -4.80
N ALA A 50 4.71 -2.29 -4.23
CA ALA A 50 4.20 -1.17 -5.02
C ALA A 50 5.35 -0.47 -5.76
N ILE A 51 6.48 -0.27 -5.08
CA ILE A 51 7.70 0.27 -5.68
C ILE A 51 8.24 -0.67 -6.77
N SER A 52 8.38 -1.99 -6.49
CA SER A 52 8.84 -2.96 -7.49
C SER A 52 7.88 -3.07 -8.69
N ALA A 53 6.57 -2.89 -8.49
CA ALA A 53 5.57 -2.89 -9.55
C ALA A 53 5.71 -1.65 -10.45
N ILE A 54 5.99 -0.49 -9.85
CA ILE A 54 6.24 0.75 -10.58
C ILE A 54 7.60 0.69 -11.31
N SER A 55 8.63 0.14 -10.67
CA SER A 55 9.99 0.09 -11.22
C SER A 55 10.22 -1.07 -12.19
N MET A 56 9.31 -2.05 -12.25
CA MET A 56 9.43 -3.32 -12.98
C MET A 56 10.74 -4.08 -12.75
N ASN A 57 11.43 -3.78 -11.65
CA ASN A 57 12.70 -4.41 -11.31
C ASN A 57 12.58 -5.01 -9.92
N VAL A 58 12.55 -6.34 -9.86
CA VAL A 58 12.63 -7.07 -8.60
C VAL A 58 14.10 -7.25 -8.29
N SER A 59 14.63 -6.37 -7.43
CA SER A 59 16.02 -6.47 -7.00
C SER A 59 16.23 -7.71 -6.13
N GLU A 60 17.46 -8.21 -6.06
CA GLU A 60 17.81 -9.29 -5.14
C GLU A 60 17.59 -8.87 -3.67
N ALA A 61 17.76 -7.59 -3.37
CA ALA A 61 17.43 -6.98 -2.08
C ALA A 61 15.94 -7.13 -1.72
N ASP A 62 15.02 -6.93 -2.67
CA ASP A 62 13.57 -7.09 -2.43
C ASP A 62 13.20 -8.53 -2.08
N ARG A 63 13.85 -9.51 -2.72
CA ARG A 63 13.65 -10.94 -2.43
C ARG A 63 14.19 -11.33 -1.06
N VAL A 64 15.32 -10.75 -0.67
CA VAL A 64 15.94 -10.94 0.65
C VAL A 64 15.08 -10.30 1.74
N GLU A 65 14.57 -9.10 1.50
CA GLU A 65 13.67 -8.39 2.42
C GLU A 65 12.35 -9.14 2.58
N GLU A 66 11.79 -9.72 1.51
CA GLU A 66 10.59 -10.55 1.65
C GLU A 66 10.83 -11.77 2.55
N LYS A 67 11.98 -12.45 2.40
CA LYS A 67 12.34 -13.56 3.30
C LYS A 67 12.51 -13.08 4.73
N ARG A 68 13.12 -11.89 4.93
CA ARG A 68 13.32 -11.23 6.22
C ARG A 68 11.98 -10.97 6.90
N VAL A 69 11.04 -10.32 6.22
CA VAL A 69 9.71 -10.03 6.76
C VAL A 69 8.93 -11.29 7.10
N ARG A 70 8.94 -12.33 6.24
CA ARG A 70 8.28 -13.60 6.55
C ARG A 70 8.87 -14.26 7.79
N PHE A 71 10.20 -14.27 7.90
CA PHE A 71 10.89 -14.82 9.05
C PHE A 71 10.55 -14.07 10.34
N LEU A 72 10.59 -12.74 10.32
CA LEU A 72 10.22 -11.89 11.46
C LEU A 72 8.73 -12.02 11.82
N ALA A 73 7.84 -12.21 10.85
CA ALA A 73 6.43 -12.45 11.10
C ALA A 73 6.17 -13.79 11.82
N TRP A 74 6.94 -14.83 11.48
CA TRP A 74 6.90 -16.10 12.23
C TRP A 74 7.41 -15.93 13.67
N LEU A 75 8.45 -15.13 13.89
CA LEU A 75 8.93 -14.81 15.24
C LEU A 75 7.93 -13.96 16.03
N ALA A 76 7.25 -13.03 15.37
CA ALA A 76 6.17 -12.26 15.97
C ALA A 76 5.00 -13.17 16.40
N LEU A 77 4.64 -14.18 15.59
CA LEU A 77 3.65 -15.18 16.00
C LEU A 77 4.06 -15.93 17.27
N LEU A 78 5.33 -16.38 17.34
CA LEU A 78 5.86 -17.06 18.52
C LEU A 78 5.85 -16.13 19.75
N THR A 79 6.18 -14.85 19.55
CA THR A 79 6.12 -13.80 20.57
C THR A 79 4.71 -13.60 21.09
N GLY A 80 3.73 -13.47 20.20
CA GLY A 80 2.32 -13.30 20.55
C GLY A 80 1.75 -14.52 21.27
N ALA A 81 2.10 -15.73 20.82
CA ALA A 81 1.71 -16.96 21.49
C ALA A 81 2.28 -17.04 22.91
N GLY A 82 3.55 -16.68 23.10
CA GLY A 82 4.16 -16.55 24.43
C GLY A 82 3.42 -15.52 25.30
N GLY A 83 3.06 -14.37 24.74
CA GLY A 83 2.29 -13.33 25.43
C GLY A 83 0.91 -13.81 25.90
N ILE A 84 0.18 -14.55 25.06
CA ILE A 84 -1.13 -15.14 25.41
C ILE A 84 -0.99 -16.13 26.58
N LEU A 85 -0.04 -17.07 26.46
CA LEU A 85 0.19 -18.08 27.49
C LEU A 85 0.63 -17.44 28.81
N LEU A 86 1.46 -16.39 28.75
CA LEU A 86 1.91 -15.65 29.92
C LEU A 86 0.78 -14.84 30.58
N ALA A 87 -0.10 -14.23 29.78
CA ALA A 87 -1.27 -13.52 30.30
C ALA A 87 -2.27 -14.47 30.98
N ALA A 88 -2.32 -15.74 30.56
CA ALA A 88 -3.03 -16.82 31.23
C ALA A 88 -2.23 -17.48 32.36
N ARG A 89 -0.97 -17.07 32.57
CA ARG A 89 0.01 -17.62 33.53
C ARG A 89 0.27 -19.12 33.37
N LEU A 90 0.23 -19.62 32.15
CA LEU A 90 0.54 -21.02 31.88
C LEU A 90 2.06 -21.22 31.87
N ASP A 91 2.53 -22.31 32.45
CA ASP A 91 3.94 -22.73 32.43
C ASP A 91 4.46 -22.94 31.00
N LEU A 92 3.57 -23.31 30.08
CA LEU A 92 3.84 -23.44 28.65
C LEU A 92 4.38 -22.14 28.03
N ALA A 93 4.16 -20.96 28.65
CA ALA A 93 4.72 -19.70 28.22
C ALA A 93 6.27 -19.68 28.21
N LEU A 94 6.91 -20.52 29.03
CA LEU A 94 8.37 -20.61 29.10
C LEU A 94 8.99 -21.01 27.75
N LEU A 95 8.36 -21.97 27.06
CA LEU A 95 8.86 -22.53 25.81
C LEU A 95 8.98 -21.49 24.68
N PRO A 96 7.92 -20.74 24.30
CA PRO A 96 8.01 -19.74 23.24
C PRO A 96 8.96 -18.60 23.60
N PHE A 97 9.06 -18.18 24.87
CA PHE A 97 10.01 -17.13 25.27
C PHE A 97 11.47 -17.57 25.09
N LEU A 98 11.83 -18.78 25.56
CA LEU A 98 13.19 -19.32 25.39
C LEU A 98 13.52 -19.57 23.91
N ALA A 99 12.59 -20.18 23.18
CA ALA A 99 12.75 -20.46 21.75
C ALA A 99 12.93 -19.15 20.97
N ASN A 100 12.08 -18.15 21.21
CA ASN A 100 12.16 -16.87 20.52
C ASN A 100 13.44 -16.10 20.89
N ALA A 101 13.84 -16.06 22.16
CA ALA A 101 15.12 -15.43 22.56
C ALA A 101 16.32 -16.08 21.87
N THR A 102 16.32 -17.41 21.76
CA THR A 102 17.38 -18.17 21.08
C THR A 102 17.41 -17.85 19.58
N ILE A 103 16.25 -17.94 18.90
CA ILE A 103 16.17 -17.70 17.46
C ILE A 103 16.47 -16.23 17.13
N TYR A 104 15.97 -15.27 17.92
CA TYR A 104 16.22 -13.85 17.71
C TYR A 104 17.69 -13.49 17.95
N GLY A 105 18.33 -14.10 18.96
CA GLY A 105 19.77 -13.98 19.18
C GLY A 105 20.59 -14.54 18.02
N LEU A 106 20.27 -15.76 17.56
CA LEU A 106 20.92 -16.37 16.38
C LEU A 106 20.73 -15.51 15.13
N TYR A 107 19.52 -14.99 14.93
CA TYR A 107 19.21 -14.09 13.84
C TYR A 107 20.10 -12.84 13.90
N LEU A 108 20.09 -12.11 15.01
CA LEU A 108 20.78 -10.83 15.13
C LEU A 108 22.31 -10.95 15.06
N PHE A 109 22.90 -11.97 15.67
CA PHE A 109 24.35 -12.10 15.76
C PHE A 109 24.98 -12.97 14.68
N THR A 110 24.19 -13.81 14.00
CA THR A 110 24.72 -14.79 13.03
C THR A 110 24.05 -14.70 11.67
N VAL A 111 22.72 -14.71 11.61
CA VAL A 111 22.02 -14.84 10.33
C VAL A 111 21.93 -13.49 9.61
N ALA A 112 21.52 -12.42 10.30
CA ALA A 112 21.40 -11.07 9.75
C ALA A 112 22.74 -10.57 9.17
N PRO A 113 23.87 -10.58 9.90
CA PRO A 113 25.15 -10.12 9.37
C PRO A 113 25.68 -10.92 8.17
N ARG A 114 25.35 -12.21 8.07
CA ARG A 114 25.89 -13.10 7.03
C ARG A 114 25.04 -13.18 5.77
N PHE A 115 23.71 -13.13 5.92
CA PHE A 115 22.79 -13.41 4.83
C PHE A 115 21.94 -12.21 4.41
N PHE A 116 21.76 -11.22 5.29
CA PHE A 116 20.85 -10.10 5.06
C PHE A 116 21.59 -8.76 4.90
N ASP A 117 22.54 -8.47 5.78
CA ASP A 117 23.29 -7.20 5.78
C ASP A 117 24.14 -6.94 4.50
N PRO A 118 24.66 -7.93 3.76
CA PRO A 118 25.39 -7.67 2.51
C PRO A 118 24.57 -6.98 1.41
N TRP A 119 23.24 -7.04 1.50
CA TRP A 119 22.32 -6.53 0.47
C TRP A 119 21.59 -5.26 0.92
N ASP A 120 21.48 -5.05 2.23
CA ASP A 120 20.76 -3.95 2.86
C ASP A 120 21.24 -3.82 4.31
N GLU A 121 22.35 -3.12 4.51
CA GLU A 121 22.95 -2.95 5.83
C GLU A 121 22.15 -1.92 6.65
N PRO A 122 21.64 -2.29 7.85
CA PRO A 122 20.96 -1.32 8.69
C PRO A 122 21.92 -0.24 9.17
N ASP A 123 21.44 1.00 9.23
CA ASP A 123 22.18 2.12 9.81
C ASP A 123 22.54 1.84 11.27
N GLU A 124 23.57 2.54 11.77
CA GLU A 124 24.10 2.29 13.13
C GLU A 124 23.02 2.49 14.21
N LYS A 125 22.11 3.44 13.99
CA LYS A 125 20.98 3.72 14.87
C LYS A 125 19.99 2.55 14.89
N GLY A 126 19.61 2.02 13.73
CA GLY A 126 18.73 0.86 13.58
C GLY A 126 19.33 -0.38 14.24
N ARG A 127 20.60 -0.68 13.98
CA ARG A 127 21.29 -1.84 14.59
C ARG A 127 21.34 -1.74 16.13
N ARG A 128 21.55 -0.54 16.67
CA ARG A 128 21.49 -0.30 18.13
C ARG A 128 20.08 -0.48 18.68
N GLN A 129 19.06 0.01 17.96
CA GLN A 129 17.66 -0.15 18.37
C GLN A 129 17.25 -1.63 18.42
N THR A 130 17.61 -2.43 17.42
CA THR A 130 17.30 -3.87 17.40
C THR A 130 18.02 -4.63 18.51
N ARG A 131 19.27 -4.28 18.82
CA ARG A 131 20.01 -4.82 19.98
C ARG A 131 19.32 -4.49 21.30
N ASN A 132 18.91 -3.24 21.49
CA ASN A 132 18.22 -2.82 22.70
C ASN A 132 16.89 -3.57 22.88
N ALA A 133 16.11 -3.73 21.80
CA ALA A 133 14.88 -4.51 21.82
C ALA A 133 15.13 -5.98 22.21
N PHE A 134 16.22 -6.59 21.72
CA PHE A 134 16.62 -7.93 22.13
C PHE A 134 16.95 -8.03 23.62
N PHE A 135 17.67 -7.07 24.19
CA PHE A 135 17.97 -7.08 25.63
C PHE A 135 16.72 -6.88 26.49
N VAL A 136 15.77 -6.05 26.05
CA VAL A 136 14.45 -5.92 26.70
C VAL A 136 13.70 -7.27 26.66
N TYR A 137 13.76 -7.97 25.52
CA TYR A 137 13.18 -9.30 25.39
C TYR A 137 13.85 -10.34 26.31
N LEU A 138 15.17 -10.30 26.43
CA LEU A 138 15.92 -11.16 27.36
C LEU A 138 15.54 -10.89 28.82
N ALA A 139 15.38 -9.62 29.20
CA ALA A 139 14.94 -9.27 30.55
C ALA A 139 13.53 -9.82 30.83
N ALA A 140 12.60 -9.69 29.88
CA ALA A 140 11.28 -10.30 30.00
C ALA A 140 11.34 -11.83 30.07
N THR A 141 12.19 -12.46 29.27
CA THR A 141 12.41 -13.91 29.30
C THR A 141 12.93 -14.36 30.67
N ALA A 142 13.86 -13.61 31.27
CA ALA A 142 14.36 -13.88 32.62
C ALA A 142 13.26 -13.75 33.68
N ILE A 143 12.33 -12.79 33.54
CA ILE A 143 11.15 -12.67 34.40
C ILE A 143 10.26 -13.92 34.27
N VAL A 144 10.02 -14.41 33.06
CA VAL A 144 9.21 -15.63 32.84
C VAL A 144 9.89 -16.87 33.44
N VAL A 145 11.21 -17.00 33.28
CA VAL A 145 12.00 -18.08 33.89
C VAL A 145 11.93 -18.01 35.42
N ALA A 146 12.10 -16.81 36.00
CA ALA A 146 11.99 -16.61 37.44
C ALA A 146 10.57 -16.92 37.95
N ALA A 147 9.54 -16.53 37.20
CA ALA A 147 8.15 -16.86 37.52
C ALA A 147 7.90 -18.38 37.48
N TRP A 148 8.49 -19.09 36.53
CA TRP A 148 8.40 -20.56 36.46
C TRP A 148 9.07 -21.23 37.67
N PHE A 149 10.32 -20.86 38.00
CA PHE A 149 11.02 -21.39 39.17
C PHE A 149 10.36 -21.02 40.50
N GLY A 150 9.75 -19.84 40.56
CA GLY A 150 9.01 -19.35 41.73
C GLY A 150 7.61 -19.95 41.90
N GLY A 151 7.18 -20.85 41.01
CA GLY A 151 5.82 -21.43 41.04
C GLY A 151 4.71 -20.44 40.73
N ALA A 152 5.04 -19.29 40.13
CA ALA A 152 4.07 -18.27 39.75
C ALA A 152 3.26 -18.66 38.49
N LEU A 153 3.78 -19.57 37.67
CA LEU A 153 3.08 -20.13 36.51
C LEU A 153 2.37 -21.44 36.89
N ARG A 154 1.20 -21.66 36.31
CA ARG A 154 0.37 -22.84 36.56
C ARG A 154 0.67 -23.94 35.54
N PRO A 155 0.75 -25.21 35.97
CA PRO A 155 0.85 -26.33 35.04
C PRO A 155 -0.34 -26.36 34.08
N PHE A 156 -0.08 -26.36 32.77
CA PHE A 156 -1.18 -26.39 31.79
C PHE A 156 -2.06 -27.64 31.91
N ALA A 157 -1.50 -28.76 32.41
CA ALA A 157 -2.19 -30.03 32.58
C ALA A 157 -3.31 -29.98 33.63
N ASP A 158 -3.18 -29.06 34.59
CA ASP A 158 -4.11 -28.92 35.72
C ASP A 158 -5.10 -27.74 35.51
N GLU A 159 -4.97 -26.99 34.40
CA GLU A 159 -5.80 -25.82 34.15
C GLU A 159 -7.17 -26.20 33.53
N HIS A 160 -8.18 -25.37 33.80
CA HIS A 160 -9.52 -25.59 33.27
C HIS A 160 -9.54 -25.59 31.73
N PRO A 161 -10.21 -26.55 31.06
CA PRO A 161 -10.24 -26.65 29.59
C PRO A 161 -10.69 -25.38 28.87
N ALA A 162 -11.57 -24.59 29.49
CA ALA A 162 -12.02 -23.31 28.93
C ALA A 162 -10.87 -22.28 28.78
N VAL A 163 -9.93 -22.22 29.72
CA VAL A 163 -8.77 -21.32 29.64
C VAL A 163 -7.85 -21.74 28.49
N LEU A 164 -7.63 -23.05 28.36
CA LEU A 164 -6.85 -23.62 27.26
C LEU A 164 -7.51 -23.34 25.90
N ALA A 165 -8.85 -23.47 25.81
CA ALA A 165 -9.59 -23.16 24.60
C ALA A 165 -9.50 -21.67 24.21
N ILE A 166 -9.59 -20.75 25.19
CA ILE A 166 -9.40 -19.32 24.95
C ILE A 166 -7.98 -19.03 24.46
N CYS A 167 -6.97 -19.61 25.08
CA CYS A 167 -5.57 -19.43 24.66
C CYS A 167 -5.35 -19.98 23.24
N ALA A 168 -5.83 -21.19 22.95
CA ALA A 168 -5.75 -21.79 21.63
C ALA A 168 -6.46 -20.94 20.57
N THR A 169 -7.63 -20.40 20.89
CA THR A 169 -8.37 -19.46 20.02
C THR A 169 -7.58 -18.18 19.78
N GLY A 170 -6.99 -17.60 20.82
CA GLY A 170 -6.14 -16.41 20.68
C GLY A 170 -4.92 -16.66 19.80
N VAL A 171 -4.22 -17.78 19.99
CA VAL A 171 -3.06 -18.17 19.17
C VAL A 171 -3.48 -18.40 17.72
N ALA A 172 -4.59 -19.11 17.50
CA ALA A 172 -5.15 -19.31 16.17
C ALA A 172 -5.56 -17.99 15.52
N GLY A 173 -6.10 -17.04 16.30
CA GLY A 173 -6.43 -15.68 15.87
C GLY A 173 -5.21 -14.90 15.38
N ILE A 174 -4.10 -14.92 16.14
CA ILE A 174 -2.84 -14.28 15.72
C ILE A 174 -2.27 -15.01 14.49
N ALA A 175 -2.28 -16.34 14.45
CA ALA A 175 -1.81 -17.10 13.29
C ALA A 175 -2.62 -16.77 12.02
N PHE A 176 -3.94 -16.70 12.14
CA PHE A 176 -4.84 -16.29 11.07
C PHE A 176 -4.58 -14.83 10.65
N TYR A 177 -4.38 -13.93 11.61
CA TYR A 177 -4.04 -12.54 11.34
C TYR A 177 -2.70 -12.42 10.59
N THR A 178 -1.65 -13.13 11.03
CA THR A 178 -0.36 -13.19 10.33
C THR A 178 -0.53 -13.70 8.91
N TRP A 179 -1.23 -14.83 8.74
CA TRP A 179 -1.49 -15.42 7.43
C TRP A 179 -2.27 -14.46 6.53
N ARG A 180 -3.35 -13.85 7.05
CA ARG A 180 -4.18 -12.88 6.31
C ARG A 180 -3.37 -11.66 5.92
N SER A 181 -2.60 -11.06 6.83
CA SER A 181 -1.81 -9.86 6.57
C SER A 181 -0.72 -10.11 5.53
N LEU A 182 -0.02 -11.25 5.60
CA LEU A 182 0.97 -11.65 4.60
C LEU A 182 0.31 -12.02 3.26
N ARG A 183 -0.89 -12.62 3.27
CA ARG A 183 -1.64 -12.95 2.05
C ARG A 183 -2.24 -11.70 1.41
N PHE A 184 -2.72 -10.73 2.17
CA PHE A 184 -3.25 -9.48 1.64
C PHE A 184 -2.16 -8.69 0.91
N ALA A 185 -0.95 -8.65 1.50
CA ALA A 185 0.24 -8.12 0.82
C ALA A 185 0.64 -8.92 -0.45
N ARG A 186 0.18 -10.18 -0.62
CA ARG A 186 0.29 -10.94 -1.89
C ARG A 186 -0.90 -10.69 -2.82
N GLY A 187 -2.10 -10.47 -2.28
CA GLY A 187 -3.37 -10.35 -3.00
C GLY A 187 -3.40 -9.16 -3.94
N ILE A 188 -2.93 -8.00 -3.47
CA ILE A 188 -2.77 -6.79 -4.30
C ILE A 188 -1.81 -7.05 -5.45
N ALA A 189 -0.78 -7.89 -5.25
CA ALA A 189 0.14 -8.31 -6.30
C ALA A 189 -0.45 -9.34 -7.28
N THR A 190 -1.51 -10.10 -6.91
CA THR A 190 -2.25 -10.92 -7.89
C THR A 190 -3.29 -10.13 -8.66
N THR A 191 -3.77 -8.99 -8.17
CA THR A 191 -4.63 -8.09 -8.96
C THR A 191 -3.77 -7.18 -9.84
N ALA A 192 -2.67 -6.64 -9.30
CA ALA A 192 -1.62 -5.94 -10.06
C ALA A 192 -0.82 -6.88 -10.97
N GLY A 193 -0.76 -8.17 -10.62
CA GLY A 193 -0.15 -9.26 -11.38
C GLY A 193 -1.16 -10.07 -12.19
N ALA A 194 -2.47 -9.80 -12.11
CA ALA A 194 -3.43 -10.23 -13.12
C ALA A 194 -3.53 -9.19 -14.24
N THR A 195 -3.27 -7.91 -13.93
CA THR A 195 -2.83 -6.93 -14.94
C THR A 195 -1.39 -7.20 -15.41
N GLY A 196 -0.53 -7.77 -14.54
CA GLY A 196 0.86 -8.11 -14.86
C GLY A 196 1.11 -9.51 -15.45
N ALA A 197 0.17 -10.45 -15.41
CA ALA A 197 0.29 -11.77 -16.07
C ALA A 197 -0.02 -11.68 -17.57
N ALA A 198 -0.51 -10.52 -18.03
CA ALA A 198 -0.46 -10.11 -19.43
C ALA A 198 0.93 -9.56 -19.82
N ALA A 199 1.87 -9.40 -18.88
CA ALA A 199 3.29 -9.20 -19.18
C ALA A 199 3.98 -10.58 -19.32
N GLU A 200 3.43 -11.43 -20.20
CA GLU A 200 4.29 -12.22 -21.06
C GLU A 200 5.26 -11.25 -21.71
N GLU A 201 6.56 -11.42 -21.46
CA GLU A 201 7.66 -10.90 -22.28
C GLU A 201 7.29 -9.60 -23.01
N SER A 202 7.07 -8.50 -22.28
CA SER A 202 6.58 -7.24 -22.87
C SER A 202 7.69 -6.65 -23.73
N SER A 203 7.81 -7.15 -24.95
CA SER A 203 8.51 -6.48 -26.02
C SER A 203 7.67 -5.30 -26.46
N LEU A 204 8.32 -4.21 -26.86
CA LEU A 204 7.62 -3.11 -27.51
C LEU A 204 6.78 -3.66 -28.68
N PRO A 205 5.53 -3.17 -28.87
CA PRO A 205 4.69 -3.56 -29.99
C PRO A 205 5.43 -3.44 -31.34
N ASP A 206 4.97 -4.18 -32.34
CA ASP A 206 5.59 -4.16 -33.67
C ASP A 206 5.59 -2.76 -34.27
N ARG A 207 4.56 -1.94 -34.00
CA ARG A 207 4.45 -0.58 -34.51
C ARG A 207 3.89 0.38 -33.46
N VAL A 208 4.60 1.48 -33.25
CA VAL A 208 4.26 2.51 -32.25
C VAL A 208 4.18 3.89 -32.87
N VAL A 209 3.37 4.75 -32.28
CA VAL A 209 3.28 6.18 -32.57
C VAL A 209 3.88 6.96 -31.43
N LEU A 210 4.88 7.78 -31.71
CA LEU A 210 5.34 8.83 -30.81
C LEU A 210 4.37 10.00 -30.89
N THR A 211 3.64 10.27 -29.81
CA THR A 211 2.68 11.38 -29.71
C THR A 211 2.74 11.99 -28.32
N PRO A 212 2.62 13.32 -28.18
CA PRO A 212 2.58 13.93 -26.86
C PRO A 212 1.27 13.59 -26.15
N SER A 213 1.31 13.50 -24.82
CA SER A 213 0.16 13.16 -23.99
C SER A 213 0.34 13.69 -22.56
N TRP A 214 -0.77 13.85 -21.83
CA TRP A 214 -0.71 14.21 -20.41
C TRP A 214 -0.25 13.03 -19.54
N HIS A 215 -0.60 11.81 -19.91
CA HIS A 215 -0.25 10.58 -19.20
C HIS A 215 0.46 9.58 -20.12
N GLY A 216 1.19 8.64 -19.52
CA GLY A 216 1.87 7.57 -20.25
C GLY A 216 3.28 7.93 -20.69
N SER A 217 3.79 7.12 -21.61
CA SER A 217 5.18 7.10 -22.07
C SER A 217 5.43 7.93 -23.33
N GLY A 218 4.40 8.58 -23.90
CA GLY A 218 4.48 9.21 -25.22
C GLY A 218 4.48 8.23 -26.40
N LEU A 219 4.43 6.92 -26.13
CA LEU A 219 4.29 5.89 -27.16
C LEU A 219 2.89 5.27 -27.10
N VAL A 220 2.27 5.13 -28.26
CA VAL A 220 0.95 4.51 -28.42
C VAL A 220 1.06 3.38 -29.43
N ASP A 221 0.46 2.24 -29.13
CA ASP A 221 0.40 1.11 -30.06
C ASP A 221 -0.50 1.49 -31.25
N THR A 222 0.02 1.34 -32.46
CA THR A 222 -0.75 1.65 -33.68
C THR A 222 -1.95 0.75 -33.88
N GLU A 223 -1.91 -0.50 -33.41
CA GLU A 223 -2.98 -1.47 -33.64
C GLU A 223 -4.12 -1.30 -32.63
N THR A 224 -3.76 -1.21 -31.34
CA THR A 224 -4.75 -1.13 -30.26
C THR A 224 -5.13 0.30 -29.90
N GLY A 225 -4.30 1.29 -30.23
CA GLY A 225 -4.45 2.67 -29.78
C GLY A 225 -4.15 2.86 -28.29
N ALA A 226 -3.68 1.81 -27.59
CA ALA A 226 -3.38 1.87 -26.17
C ALA A 226 -2.00 2.50 -25.91
N PRO A 227 -1.83 3.21 -24.77
CA PRO A 227 -0.51 3.67 -24.36
C PRO A 227 0.43 2.48 -24.12
N VAL A 228 1.65 2.56 -24.64
CA VAL A 228 2.66 1.51 -24.53
C VAL A 228 3.48 1.72 -23.27
N TRP A 229 3.64 0.68 -22.46
CA TRP A 229 4.60 0.73 -21.37
C TRP A 229 6.00 0.43 -21.94
N ILE A 230 6.98 1.28 -21.63
CA ILE A 230 8.37 1.11 -22.11
C ILE A 230 9.11 0.20 -21.11
N PRO A 231 9.51 -1.03 -21.50
CA PRO A 231 10.26 -1.92 -20.62
C PRO A 231 11.61 -1.33 -20.24
N ALA A 232 12.07 -1.56 -19.02
CA ALA A 232 13.38 -1.11 -18.57
C ALA A 232 14.49 -1.66 -19.47
N GLY A 233 15.38 -0.79 -19.95
CA GLY A 233 16.48 -1.16 -20.84
C GLY A 233 16.07 -1.45 -22.30
N SER A 234 14.80 -1.27 -22.67
CA SER A 234 14.35 -1.44 -24.06
C SER A 234 14.79 -0.29 -24.97
N LEU A 235 15.11 0.88 -24.41
CA LEU A 235 15.57 2.06 -25.13
C LEU A 235 17.05 2.36 -24.87
N PRO A 236 17.73 3.06 -25.79
CA PRO A 236 19.08 3.59 -25.55
C PRO A 236 19.13 4.51 -24.33
N THR A 237 20.27 4.51 -23.64
CA THR A 237 20.50 5.34 -22.44
C THR A 237 20.12 6.81 -22.67
N GLY A 238 19.23 7.35 -21.85
CA GLY A 238 18.81 8.75 -21.87
C GLY A 238 17.76 9.10 -22.92
N LEU A 239 17.32 8.15 -23.76
CA LEU A 239 16.21 8.41 -24.68
C LEU A 239 14.87 8.48 -23.95
N ASP A 240 14.70 7.68 -22.90
CA ASP A 240 13.60 7.75 -21.95
C ASP A 240 13.52 9.13 -21.28
N ASP A 241 14.64 9.63 -20.76
CA ASP A 241 14.71 10.96 -20.15
C ASP A 241 14.31 12.07 -21.14
N ARG A 242 14.73 11.96 -22.40
CA ARG A 242 14.36 12.90 -23.47
C ARG A 242 12.87 12.84 -23.80
N ILE A 243 12.28 11.65 -23.85
CA ILE A 243 10.84 11.49 -24.03
C ILE A 243 10.09 12.15 -22.88
N VAL A 244 10.50 11.91 -21.63
CA VAL A 244 9.90 12.54 -20.44
C VAL A 244 9.98 14.06 -20.52
N ALA A 245 11.15 14.63 -20.83
CA ALA A 245 11.32 16.07 -20.99
C ALA A 245 10.44 16.67 -22.10
N TRP A 246 10.26 15.94 -23.20
CA TRP A 246 9.38 16.35 -24.29
C TRP A 246 7.89 16.30 -23.91
N LEU A 247 7.47 15.31 -23.13
CA LEU A 247 6.12 15.25 -22.57
C LEU A 247 5.88 16.40 -21.57
N ASP A 248 6.89 16.76 -20.77
CA ASP A 248 6.81 17.90 -19.86
C ASP A 248 6.68 19.22 -20.61
N LEU A 249 7.42 19.40 -21.72
CA LEU A 249 7.24 20.54 -22.62
C LEU A 249 5.81 20.61 -23.15
N PHE A 250 5.23 19.48 -23.58
CA PHE A 250 3.82 19.47 -23.99
C PHE A 250 2.90 19.90 -22.85
N ARG A 251 3.06 19.34 -21.64
CA ARG A 251 2.23 19.69 -20.47
C ARG A 251 2.34 21.17 -20.09
N GLU A 252 3.52 21.78 -20.27
CA GLU A 252 3.73 23.21 -20.05
C GLU A 252 2.88 24.06 -21.03
N LEU A 253 2.81 23.66 -22.29
CA LEU A 253 2.18 24.40 -23.38
C LEU A 253 0.68 24.05 -23.58
N ALA A 254 0.26 22.89 -23.08
CA ALA A 254 -1.09 22.39 -23.20
C ALA A 254 -2.11 23.20 -22.38
N ASP A 255 -3.34 23.27 -22.87
CA ASP A 255 -4.46 23.85 -22.15
C ASP A 255 -4.93 22.88 -21.06
N PRO A 256 -4.73 23.19 -19.76
CA PRO A 256 -5.09 22.28 -18.68
C PRO A 256 -6.60 22.17 -18.49
N ASP A 257 -7.40 23.04 -19.12
CA ASP A 257 -8.86 23.04 -19.10
C ASP A 257 -9.51 22.32 -20.27
N ASP A 258 -8.74 21.90 -21.27
CA ASP A 258 -9.29 21.13 -22.36
C ASP A 258 -9.77 19.76 -21.83
N PRO A 259 -11.09 19.47 -21.86
CA PRO A 259 -11.61 18.21 -21.35
C PRO A 259 -11.07 16.99 -22.11
N ARG A 260 -10.66 17.19 -23.37
CA ARG A 260 -10.06 16.15 -24.21
C ARG A 260 -8.53 16.14 -24.16
N ARG A 261 -7.90 17.03 -23.38
CA ARG A 261 -6.47 17.01 -23.06
C ARG A 261 -5.53 17.00 -24.29
N HIS A 262 -5.91 17.59 -25.41
CA HIS A 262 -5.10 17.59 -26.64
C HIS A 262 -4.81 18.99 -27.17
N ARG A 263 -5.51 20.02 -26.70
CA ARG A 263 -5.33 21.39 -27.16
C ARG A 263 -4.14 22.06 -26.50
N LEU A 264 -3.43 22.87 -27.27
CA LEU A 264 -2.43 23.81 -26.78
C LEU A 264 -3.09 25.15 -26.42
N ARG A 265 -2.52 25.87 -25.46
CA ARG A 265 -2.96 27.23 -25.14
C ARG A 265 -2.76 28.17 -26.33
N ILE A 266 -1.63 28.01 -27.03
CA ILE A 266 -1.27 28.76 -28.21
C ILE A 266 -1.02 27.76 -29.36
N PRO A 267 -1.82 27.77 -30.43
CA PRO A 267 -1.67 26.80 -31.52
C PRO A 267 -0.28 26.79 -32.18
N SER A 268 0.42 27.92 -32.21
CA SER A 268 1.77 28.02 -32.79
C SER A 268 2.85 27.30 -32.00
N ASP A 269 2.61 26.97 -30.72
CA ASP A 269 3.55 26.19 -29.91
C ASP A 269 3.71 24.75 -30.41
N LEU A 270 2.81 24.27 -31.29
CA LEU A 270 2.95 22.98 -31.95
C LEU A 270 4.29 22.83 -32.67
N ALA A 271 4.81 23.91 -33.27
CA ALA A 271 6.10 23.89 -33.96
C ALA A 271 7.27 23.57 -33.02
N ARG A 272 7.18 23.96 -31.74
CA ARG A 272 8.20 23.65 -30.73
C ARG A 272 8.14 22.19 -30.31
N ILE A 273 6.93 21.68 -30.05
CA ILE A 273 6.69 20.26 -29.74
C ILE A 273 7.17 19.38 -30.89
N GLU A 274 6.87 19.78 -32.13
CA GLU A 274 7.27 19.06 -33.33
C GLU A 274 8.80 19.05 -33.51
N ALA A 275 9.47 20.18 -33.27
CA ALA A 275 10.92 20.30 -33.40
C ALA A 275 11.67 19.39 -32.41
N GLU A 276 11.26 19.38 -31.14
CA GLU A 276 11.86 18.52 -30.11
C GLU A 276 11.50 17.04 -30.32
N GLY A 277 10.23 16.77 -30.66
CA GLY A 277 9.74 15.40 -30.90
C GLY A 277 10.39 14.74 -32.10
N ARG A 278 10.76 15.49 -33.15
CA ARG A 278 11.50 14.95 -34.31
C ARG A 278 12.83 14.32 -33.93
N GLN A 279 13.58 14.94 -33.03
CA GLN A 279 14.88 14.40 -32.62
C GLN A 279 14.74 13.10 -31.81
N ILE A 280 13.62 12.93 -31.13
CA ILE A 280 13.28 11.70 -30.40
C ILE A 280 12.80 10.63 -31.38
N HIS A 281 11.95 11.02 -32.34
CA HIS A 281 11.48 10.14 -33.41
C HIS A 281 12.63 9.57 -34.23
N GLU A 282 13.63 10.39 -34.60
CA GLU A 282 14.83 9.95 -35.31
C GLU A 282 15.61 8.92 -34.48
N ALA A 283 15.81 9.17 -33.18
CA ALA A 283 16.51 8.25 -32.29
C ALA A 283 15.76 6.93 -32.09
N LEU A 284 14.43 6.98 -31.91
CA LEU A 284 13.58 5.79 -31.83
C LEU A 284 13.58 4.99 -33.13
N SER A 285 13.51 5.68 -34.28
CA SER A 285 13.53 5.05 -35.60
C SER A 285 14.87 4.38 -35.89
N ALA A 286 15.97 4.98 -35.47
CA ALA A 286 17.31 4.39 -35.59
C ALA A 286 17.46 3.12 -34.73
N HIS A 287 16.82 3.08 -33.55
CA HIS A 287 16.90 1.95 -32.62
C HIS A 287 15.92 0.82 -32.95
N LEU A 288 14.66 1.15 -33.20
CA LEU A 288 13.59 0.17 -33.41
C LEU A 288 13.40 -0.20 -34.88
N GLY A 289 13.80 0.68 -35.81
CA GLY A 289 13.57 0.56 -37.25
C GLY A 289 12.59 1.63 -37.74
N PRO A 290 12.86 2.25 -38.91
CA PRO A 290 12.08 3.40 -39.40
C PRO A 290 10.62 3.06 -39.71
N ASP A 291 10.32 1.82 -40.08
CA ASP A 291 8.95 1.37 -40.37
C ASP A 291 8.13 1.02 -39.12
N ARG A 292 8.77 1.02 -37.94
CA ARG A 292 8.15 0.65 -36.65
C ARG A 292 7.70 1.86 -35.83
N VAL A 293 8.15 3.07 -36.17
CA VAL A 293 7.87 4.27 -35.37
C VAL A 293 7.32 5.37 -36.26
N THR A 294 6.08 5.76 -36.03
CA THR A 294 5.50 6.97 -36.63
C THR A 294 5.52 8.12 -35.64
N PHE A 295 5.45 9.36 -36.13
CA PHE A 295 5.45 10.56 -35.30
C PHE A 295 4.22 11.42 -35.57
N GLU A 296 3.48 11.72 -34.51
CA GLU A 296 2.35 12.62 -34.51
C GLU A 296 2.62 13.76 -33.52
N PRO A 297 2.95 14.97 -33.98
CA PRO A 297 3.29 16.08 -33.08
C PRO A 297 2.07 16.66 -32.35
N ALA A 298 0.87 16.41 -32.86
CA ALA A 298 -0.37 16.83 -32.22
C ALA A 298 -0.84 15.73 -31.26
N ALA A 299 -1.16 16.11 -30.01
CA ALA A 299 -1.69 15.18 -29.04
C ALA A 299 -3.02 14.58 -29.51
N ARG A 300 -3.22 13.31 -29.18
CA ARG A 300 -4.50 12.62 -29.40
C ARG A 300 -5.50 12.99 -28.30
N PRO A 301 -6.81 13.05 -28.59
CA PRO A 301 -7.83 13.19 -27.56
C PRO A 301 -7.71 12.08 -26.52
N CYS A 302 -7.71 12.46 -25.24
CA CYS A 302 -7.73 11.52 -24.13
C CYS A 302 -9.17 11.08 -23.86
N GLU A 303 -9.52 9.89 -24.33
CA GLU A 303 -10.83 9.28 -24.03
C GLU A 303 -10.88 8.74 -22.59
N SER A 304 -12.10 8.55 -22.09
CA SER A 304 -12.30 7.86 -20.81
C SER A 304 -11.99 6.37 -20.96
N VAL A 305 -11.15 5.82 -20.09
CA VAL A 305 -10.85 4.37 -20.11
C VAL A 305 -12.00 3.52 -19.58
N THR A 306 -12.92 4.16 -18.86
CA THR A 306 -14.09 3.53 -18.24
C THR A 306 -15.37 4.12 -18.83
N ALA A 307 -16.31 3.26 -19.21
CA ALA A 307 -17.68 3.68 -19.50
C ALA A 307 -18.46 3.76 -18.19
N PHE A 308 -19.07 4.91 -17.92
CA PHE A 308 -19.87 5.15 -16.72
C PHE A 308 -21.35 5.17 -17.08
N SER A 309 -22.18 4.48 -16.30
CA SER A 309 -23.63 4.66 -16.35
C SER A 309 -24.12 5.72 -15.36
N ALA A 310 -23.35 5.99 -14.30
CA ALA A 310 -23.55 7.07 -13.34
C ALA A 310 -22.25 7.30 -12.53
N VAL A 311 -21.99 8.54 -12.12
CA VAL A 311 -20.85 8.86 -11.25
C VAL A 311 -21.28 9.69 -10.04
N LYS A 312 -20.54 9.56 -8.93
CA LYS A 312 -20.74 10.32 -7.71
C LYS A 312 -19.43 10.97 -7.29
N VAL A 313 -19.47 12.27 -6.98
CA VAL A 313 -18.37 12.97 -6.34
C VAL A 313 -18.57 12.90 -4.83
N ALA A 314 -17.65 12.25 -4.12
CA ALA A 314 -17.69 12.08 -2.68
C ALA A 314 -16.26 11.96 -2.13
N ALA A 315 -16.01 12.58 -0.98
CA ALA A 315 -14.74 12.42 -0.29
C ALA A 315 -14.81 11.14 0.56
N GLY A 316 -13.88 10.23 0.32
CA GLY A 316 -13.65 9.04 1.15
C GLY A 316 -12.21 9.05 1.63
N PHE A 317 -11.98 8.53 2.84
CA PHE A 317 -10.63 8.44 3.39
C PHE A 317 -9.71 7.62 2.47
N GLU A 318 -8.56 8.16 2.09
CA GLU A 318 -7.57 7.53 1.20
C GLU A 318 -8.19 7.02 -0.12
N SER A 319 -9.21 7.71 -0.63
CA SER A 319 -9.96 7.30 -1.81
C SER A 319 -9.98 8.41 -2.87
N ASP A 320 -10.04 8.01 -4.14
CA ASP A 320 -10.28 8.97 -5.21
C ASP A 320 -11.70 9.57 -5.08
N PRO A 321 -11.86 10.87 -5.37
CA PRO A 321 -13.10 11.61 -5.09
C PRO A 321 -14.24 11.31 -6.07
N VAL A 322 -14.01 10.55 -7.13
CA VAL A 322 -15.01 10.18 -8.14
C VAL A 322 -15.31 8.70 -8.04
N TRP A 323 -16.58 8.35 -7.86
CA TRP A 323 -17.05 7.00 -7.62
C TRP A 323 -17.95 6.56 -8.77
N ASP A 324 -17.73 5.35 -9.27
CA ASP A 324 -18.68 4.67 -10.15
C ASP A 324 -19.82 4.13 -9.28
N VAL A 325 -21.04 4.60 -9.56
CA VAL A 325 -22.27 4.21 -8.86
C VAL A 325 -23.26 3.52 -9.81
N GLY A 326 -22.76 3.04 -10.96
CA GLY A 326 -23.54 2.28 -11.92
C GLY A 326 -24.04 0.93 -11.41
N GLU A 327 -24.98 0.34 -12.15
CA GLU A 327 -25.48 -1.03 -11.94
C GLU A 327 -24.41 -2.06 -12.30
N ARG A 328 -23.32 -2.14 -11.52
CA ARG A 328 -22.44 -3.32 -11.56
C ARG A 328 -23.03 -4.39 -10.64
N GLU A 329 -23.07 -5.63 -11.14
CA GLU A 329 -23.68 -6.86 -10.58
C GLU A 329 -23.40 -7.17 -9.10
N ALA A 330 -22.52 -6.42 -8.42
CA ALA A 330 -22.05 -6.73 -7.08
C ALA A 330 -22.44 -5.69 -6.00
N GLY A 331 -23.10 -4.58 -6.35
CA GLY A 331 -23.54 -3.58 -5.36
C GLY A 331 -22.41 -2.86 -4.61
N TYR A 332 -21.16 -2.96 -5.09
CA TYR A 332 -20.01 -2.27 -4.54
C TYR A 332 -19.73 -1.00 -5.35
N GLU A 333 -19.63 0.14 -4.65
CA GLU A 333 -19.14 1.39 -5.23
C GLU A 333 -17.60 1.34 -5.30
N TYR A 334 -17.03 1.84 -6.39
CA TYR A 334 -15.58 1.91 -6.56
C TYR A 334 -15.14 3.33 -6.90
N SER A 335 -14.17 3.84 -6.16
CA SER A 335 -13.48 5.07 -6.53
C SER A 335 -12.65 4.85 -7.80
N CYS A 336 -12.69 5.82 -8.70
CA CYS A 336 -12.03 5.80 -10.00
C CYS A 336 -11.01 6.92 -10.08
N SER A 337 -9.86 6.63 -10.71
CA SER A 337 -8.83 7.64 -10.95
C SER A 337 -9.37 8.79 -11.79
N THR A 338 -9.35 9.99 -11.23
CA THR A 338 -9.80 11.24 -11.89
C THR A 338 -9.02 11.52 -13.18
N HIS A 339 -7.78 11.02 -13.29
CA HIS A 339 -7.00 11.17 -14.52
C HIS A 339 -7.44 10.26 -15.65
N HIS A 340 -8.24 9.22 -15.39
CA HIS A 340 -8.64 8.22 -16.37
C HIS A 340 -10.09 8.33 -16.85
N ILE A 341 -10.86 9.30 -16.33
CA ILE A 341 -12.27 9.48 -16.66
C ILE A 341 -12.52 10.49 -17.79
N GLY A 342 -11.49 10.83 -18.57
CA GLY A 342 -11.61 11.72 -19.74
C GLY A 342 -12.09 13.14 -19.42
N ILE A 343 -11.58 13.76 -18.35
CA ILE A 343 -11.86 15.15 -17.97
C ILE A 343 -10.63 16.02 -18.13
N SER A 344 -10.75 17.33 -18.02
CA SER A 344 -9.60 18.24 -18.08
C SER A 344 -8.57 17.91 -16.99
N TRP A 345 -7.30 18.23 -17.25
CA TRP A 345 -6.24 17.97 -16.27
C TRP A 345 -6.47 18.76 -14.99
N ARG A 346 -6.85 20.04 -15.13
CA ARG A 346 -7.12 20.91 -13.98
C ARG A 346 -8.28 20.40 -13.13
N LEU A 347 -9.39 19.94 -13.73
CA LEU A 347 -10.48 19.36 -12.94
C LEU A 347 -10.04 18.10 -12.19
N ALA A 348 -9.23 17.24 -12.80
CA ALA A 348 -8.73 16.03 -12.14
C ALA A 348 -7.89 16.37 -10.91
N GLU A 349 -6.98 17.34 -11.03
CA GLU A 349 -6.15 17.84 -9.92
C GLU A 349 -7.00 18.53 -8.84
N ASP A 350 -7.96 19.37 -9.24
CA ASP A 350 -8.85 20.08 -8.30
C ASP A 350 -9.67 19.08 -7.46
N LEU A 351 -10.16 18.01 -8.09
CA LEU A 351 -10.86 16.92 -7.42
C LEU A 351 -9.92 16.20 -6.43
N LEU A 352 -8.72 15.79 -6.85
CA LEU A 352 -7.76 15.10 -5.97
C LEU A 352 -7.29 15.97 -4.81
N ALA A 353 -7.07 17.26 -5.04
CA ALA A 353 -6.75 18.22 -3.99
C ALA A 353 -7.90 18.32 -2.98
N TRP A 354 -9.15 18.43 -3.46
CA TRP A 354 -10.34 18.42 -2.62
C TRP A 354 -10.51 17.13 -1.79
N GLY A 355 -10.18 15.96 -2.36
CA GLY A 355 -10.14 14.69 -1.62
C GLY A 355 -9.06 14.67 -0.54
N ARG A 356 -7.84 15.09 -0.87
CA ARG A 356 -6.72 15.16 0.10
C ARG A 356 -6.95 16.15 1.23
N ASP A 357 -7.65 17.25 0.96
CA ASP A 357 -8.08 18.19 2.00
C ASP A 357 -8.94 17.48 3.06
N HIS A 358 -9.85 16.60 2.62
CA HIS A 358 -10.69 15.81 3.52
C HIS A 358 -9.85 14.85 4.39
N ASP A 359 -8.86 14.18 3.81
CA ASP A 359 -7.99 13.28 4.57
C ASP A 359 -7.14 14.04 5.61
N SER A 360 -6.71 15.24 5.26
CA SER A 360 -5.97 16.14 6.15
C SER A 360 -6.81 16.69 7.30
N SER A 361 -8.14 16.51 7.26
CA SER A 361 -9.03 16.93 8.34
C SER A 361 -9.07 15.95 9.52
N PHE A 362 -8.42 14.80 9.43
CA PHE A 362 -8.37 13.82 10.52
C PHE A 362 -7.11 13.97 11.37
N GLU A 363 -7.27 13.97 12.69
CA GLU A 363 -6.14 14.03 13.62
C GLU A 363 -5.21 12.82 13.43
N GLY A 364 -3.97 13.07 13.03
CA GLY A 364 -2.98 12.02 12.78
C GLY A 364 -3.27 11.14 11.57
N GLY A 365 -4.19 11.55 10.68
CA GLY A 365 -4.61 10.72 9.54
C GLY A 365 -5.37 9.46 9.96
N ASP A 366 -6.03 9.47 11.12
CA ASP A 366 -6.89 8.37 11.56
C ASP A 366 -8.36 8.67 11.21
N PRO A 367 -9.02 7.89 10.33
CA PRO A 367 -10.42 8.11 9.99
C PRO A 367 -11.39 7.92 11.17
N GLU A 368 -10.97 7.21 12.22
CA GLU A 368 -11.70 7.08 13.48
C GLU A 368 -11.34 8.19 14.49
N GLY A 369 -10.35 9.02 14.15
CA GLY A 369 -9.85 10.12 14.96
C GLY A 369 -10.77 11.34 14.98
N ARG A 370 -10.37 12.34 15.77
CA ARG A 370 -11.09 13.61 15.87
C ARG A 370 -10.94 14.40 14.56
N ARG A 371 -12.04 15.01 14.12
CA ARG A 371 -12.03 16.00 13.04
C ARG A 371 -11.36 17.29 13.49
N LEU A 372 -10.39 17.76 12.71
CA LEU A 372 -9.65 19.00 12.90
C LEU A 372 -10.41 20.21 12.36
N TRP A 373 -11.30 20.02 11.38
CA TRP A 373 -12.09 21.09 10.80
C TRP A 373 -13.11 21.68 11.76
N SER A 374 -13.21 23.00 11.72
CA SER A 374 -14.37 23.74 12.19
C SER A 374 -15.60 23.49 11.31
N ALA A 375 -16.78 23.86 11.82
CA ALA A 375 -18.01 23.80 11.05
C ALA A 375 -17.98 24.67 9.78
N ALA A 376 -17.22 25.77 9.80
CA ALA A 376 -17.05 26.65 8.64
C ALA A 376 -16.18 26.00 7.57
N GLU A 377 -15.06 25.37 7.93
CA GLU A 377 -14.21 24.64 6.99
C GLU A 377 -14.94 23.43 6.39
N ALA A 378 -15.71 22.71 7.20
CA ALA A 378 -16.57 21.62 6.70
C ALA A 378 -17.70 22.13 5.79
N ALA A 379 -18.16 23.37 5.94
CA ALA A 379 -19.12 23.98 5.02
C ALA A 379 -18.47 24.40 3.70
N ASP A 380 -17.30 25.04 3.76
CA ASP A 380 -16.50 25.41 2.59
C ASP A 380 -16.12 24.18 1.75
N HIS A 381 -15.63 23.12 2.39
CA HIS A 381 -15.29 21.88 1.70
C HIS A 381 -16.50 21.29 0.97
N ARG A 382 -17.69 21.34 1.59
CA ARG A 382 -18.92 20.87 0.95
C ARG A 382 -19.33 21.71 -0.24
N GLU A 383 -19.16 23.03 -0.17
CA GLU A 383 -19.46 23.94 -1.28
C GLU A 383 -18.51 23.72 -2.45
N ARG A 384 -17.20 23.58 -2.18
CA ARG A 384 -16.18 23.24 -3.18
C ARG A 384 -16.48 21.91 -3.86
N GLY A 385 -16.84 20.87 -3.10
CA GLY A 385 -17.19 19.56 -3.64
C GLY A 385 -18.38 19.61 -4.61
N LEU A 386 -19.43 20.35 -4.25
CA LEU A 386 -20.58 20.56 -5.13
C LEU A 386 -20.23 21.35 -6.40
N ALA A 387 -19.38 22.37 -6.27
CA ALA A 387 -18.90 23.14 -7.42
C ALA A 387 -18.08 22.28 -8.40
N LEU A 388 -17.23 21.39 -7.88
CA LEU A 388 -16.45 20.43 -8.67
C LEU A 388 -17.36 19.41 -9.36
N ALA A 389 -18.38 18.89 -8.67
CA ALA A 389 -19.35 17.99 -9.27
C ALA A 389 -20.14 18.65 -10.42
N ARG A 390 -20.51 19.93 -10.29
CA ARG A 390 -21.12 20.71 -11.38
C ARG A 390 -20.17 20.89 -12.55
N ARG A 391 -18.88 21.15 -12.28
CA ARG A 391 -17.86 21.26 -13.33
C ARG A 391 -17.67 19.93 -14.07
N LEU A 392 -17.63 18.81 -13.34
CA LEU A 392 -17.58 17.46 -13.91
C LEU A 392 -18.75 17.21 -14.86
N ALA A 393 -19.98 17.53 -14.45
CA ALA A 393 -21.16 17.38 -15.29
C ALA A 393 -21.07 18.19 -16.60
N ARG A 394 -20.57 19.43 -16.52
CA ARG A 394 -20.33 20.26 -17.72
C ARG A 394 -19.26 19.69 -18.64
N GLU A 395 -18.16 19.16 -18.12
CA GLU A 395 -17.09 18.57 -18.93
C GLU A 395 -17.52 17.24 -19.57
N PHE A 396 -18.34 16.44 -18.87
CA PHE A 396 -19.01 15.29 -19.47
C PHE A 396 -19.92 15.73 -20.63
N ALA A 397 -20.75 16.75 -20.46
CA ALA A 397 -21.56 17.28 -21.55
C ALA A 397 -20.71 17.77 -22.73
N ALA A 398 -19.64 18.54 -22.48
CA ALA A 398 -18.73 19.06 -23.50
C ALA A 398 -17.98 17.97 -24.29
N THR A 399 -17.87 16.76 -23.71
CA THR A 399 -17.23 15.59 -24.35
C THR A 399 -18.24 14.60 -24.93
N GLY A 400 -19.53 14.95 -25.01
CA GLY A 400 -20.58 14.09 -25.56
C GLY A 400 -21.13 13.04 -24.58
N ARG A 401 -20.76 13.13 -23.30
CA ARG A 401 -21.17 12.23 -22.20
C ARG A 401 -22.18 12.87 -21.26
N GLY A 402 -22.95 13.86 -21.72
CA GLY A 402 -23.99 14.51 -20.91
C GLY A 402 -25.12 13.58 -20.46
N TYR A 403 -25.19 12.36 -21.00
CA TYR A 403 -26.11 11.31 -20.56
C TYR A 403 -25.69 10.65 -19.24
N VAL A 404 -24.43 10.80 -18.80
CA VAL A 404 -23.93 10.22 -17.55
C VAL A 404 -24.38 11.12 -16.39
N PRO A 405 -25.31 10.67 -15.52
CA PRO A 405 -25.73 11.46 -14.37
C PRO A 405 -24.57 11.60 -13.38
N VAL A 406 -24.36 12.83 -12.92
CA VAL A 406 -23.39 13.17 -11.88
C VAL A 406 -24.14 13.42 -10.58
N TRP A 407 -23.67 12.80 -9.51
CA TRP A 407 -24.17 12.99 -8.16
C TRP A 407 -23.10 13.64 -7.30
N TYR A 408 -23.51 14.34 -6.26
CA TYR A 408 -22.63 14.82 -5.20
C TYR A 408 -23.11 14.28 -3.87
N GLN A 409 -22.21 13.72 -3.07
CA GLN A 409 -22.51 13.26 -1.72
C GLN A 409 -21.57 13.93 -0.73
N ALA A 410 -22.14 14.82 0.06
CA ALA A 410 -21.47 15.35 1.24
C ALA A 410 -21.37 14.25 2.31
N GLU A 411 -20.38 14.37 3.18
CA GLU A 411 -20.21 13.47 4.31
C GLU A 411 -21.49 13.39 5.15
N ASN A 412 -21.91 12.17 5.51
CA ASN A 412 -23.12 11.89 6.30
C ASN A 412 -24.43 12.41 5.68
N ALA A 413 -24.44 12.78 4.40
CA ALA A 413 -25.63 13.18 3.66
C ALA A 413 -25.99 12.16 2.56
N GLY A 414 -27.25 12.19 2.14
CA GLY A 414 -27.68 11.49 0.93
C GLY A 414 -27.07 12.14 -0.32
N ALA A 415 -26.82 11.32 -1.34
CA ALA A 415 -26.36 11.82 -2.63
C ALA A 415 -27.45 12.69 -3.29
N VAL A 416 -27.06 13.85 -3.82
CA VAL A 416 -27.92 14.76 -4.58
C VAL A 416 -27.50 14.77 -6.04
N ARG A 417 -28.46 14.72 -6.95
CA ARG A 417 -28.18 14.81 -8.38
C ARG A 417 -27.71 16.21 -8.72
N VAL A 418 -26.70 16.31 -9.57
CA VAL A 418 -26.14 17.57 -10.05
C VAL A 418 -26.68 17.83 -11.45
N ASP A 419 -27.36 18.97 -11.60
CA ASP A 419 -27.80 19.47 -12.90
C ASP A 419 -26.68 20.27 -13.58
N VAL A 420 -26.61 20.16 -14.92
CA VAL A 420 -25.60 20.80 -15.78
C VAL A 420 -25.86 22.29 -15.94
#